data_AF-A0A4P8JYV0-F1
#
_entry.id   AF-A0A4P8JYV0-F1
#
_cell.length_a   1.000
_cell.length_b   1.000
_cell.length_c   1.000
_cell.angle_alpha   90.00
_cell.angle_beta   90.00
_cell.angle_gamma   90.00
#
_symmetry.space_group_name_H-M   'P 1'
#
loop_
_entity.id
_entity.type
_entity.pdbx_description
1 polymer ?
#
loop_
_entity_poly.entity_id
_entity_poly.type
_entity_poly.pdbx_seq_one_letter_code
_entity_poly.pdbx_strand_id
1 'polypeptide(L)'
;MVQNKLVGLFSSYDILGKSLPGAVFFFGIISVLPVQSELFAQLTNWSELPAGNFVVILLLAIGMGLVFGEAIHTLANNSEQFVAWLGRRAISAAGFVRDNLPELHRFLNSEYTDYAAATPSEARVYRVIANTKQWYKKRYFGLNASVKSHRRLFAETCETNYGTKWGPRKDEEPKKIFEEFADSFEKKFDTDLPKTNKSELMEIYPLITGEVTRSGGAEFRRFQSIYSFCRSMWVTLMIFSIIHFVIYIANRGYIISQFDYISVAATVFPLNQTSLIPGMLAISCILFLDAAGTYKEHYVEYLVAEFSLYAGEE
;
A
#
# COMPACT_ATOMS: atom_id res chain seq x y z
N MET A 1 3.67 19.61 -31.74
CA MET A 1 2.77 19.20 -30.65
C MET A 1 3.51 19.40 -29.33
N VAL A 2 3.50 20.62 -28.79
CA VAL A 2 4.07 20.92 -27.47
C VAL A 2 2.97 20.63 -26.46
N GLN A 3 2.77 19.34 -26.16
CA GLN A 3 1.91 18.97 -25.04
C GLN A 3 2.57 19.53 -23.77
N ASN A 4 1.85 20.43 -23.11
CA ASN A 4 2.27 21.19 -21.94
C ASN A 4 2.99 20.31 -20.91
N LYS A 5 4.33 20.37 -20.86
CA LYS A 5 5.12 19.75 -19.78
C LYS A 5 4.66 20.21 -18.39
N LEU A 6 4.06 21.40 -18.31
CA LEU A 6 3.40 21.90 -17.10
C LEU A 6 2.14 21.10 -16.72
N VAL A 7 1.34 20.65 -17.69
CA VAL A 7 0.17 19.78 -17.42
C VAL A 7 0.64 18.38 -17.01
N GLY A 8 1.79 17.91 -17.52
CA GLY A 8 2.43 16.68 -17.05
C GLY A 8 2.98 16.77 -15.61
N LEU A 9 3.52 17.93 -15.20
CA LEU A 9 3.98 18.20 -13.83
C LEU A 9 2.84 18.21 -12.80
N PHE A 10 1.62 18.49 -13.25
CA PHE A 10 0.40 18.36 -12.44
C PHE A 10 -0.35 17.06 -12.74
N SER A 11 0.37 16.01 -13.15
CA SER A 11 -0.24 14.69 -13.20
C SER A 11 -0.84 14.37 -11.83
N SER A 12 -2.03 13.77 -11.81
CA SER A 12 -2.68 13.36 -10.56
C SER A 12 -1.73 12.50 -9.71
N TYR A 13 -0.79 11.79 -10.36
CA TYR A 13 0.26 11.01 -9.72
C TYR A 13 1.22 11.86 -8.88
N ASP A 14 1.76 12.95 -9.42
CA ASP A 14 2.74 13.77 -8.70
C ASP A 14 2.08 14.56 -7.56
N ILE A 15 0.87 15.08 -7.77
CA ILE A 15 0.10 15.77 -6.74
C ILE A 15 -0.31 14.78 -5.63
N LEU A 16 -1.08 13.74 -5.98
CA LEU A 16 -1.64 12.85 -4.98
C LEU A 16 -0.58 11.91 -4.39
N GLY A 17 0.29 11.35 -5.22
CA GLY A 17 1.24 10.32 -4.83
C GLY A 17 2.48 10.85 -4.10
N LYS A 18 2.85 12.12 -4.30
CA LYS A 18 4.05 12.73 -3.70
C LYS A 18 3.73 13.97 -2.85
N SER A 19 3.01 14.94 -3.40
CA SER A 19 2.82 16.23 -2.71
C SER A 19 2.02 16.10 -1.42
N LEU A 20 0.92 15.32 -1.43
CA LEU A 20 0.10 15.11 -0.23
C LEU A 20 0.84 14.38 0.90
N PRO A 21 1.47 13.20 0.67
CA PRO A 21 2.26 12.54 1.70
C PRO A 21 3.43 13.40 2.21
N GLY A 22 4.07 14.17 1.32
CA GLY A 22 5.13 15.08 1.72
C GLY A 22 4.62 16.26 2.56
N ALA A 23 3.44 16.80 2.25
CA ALA A 23 2.81 17.84 3.07
C ALA A 23 2.43 17.30 4.46
N VAL A 24 1.84 16.10 4.52
CA VAL A 24 1.59 15.41 5.80
C VAL A 24 2.89 15.19 6.56
N PHE A 25 3.95 14.79 5.87
CA PHE A 25 5.27 14.60 6.49
C PHE A 25 5.83 15.90 7.06
N PHE A 26 5.73 17.00 6.31
CA PHE A 26 6.13 18.33 6.76
C PHE A 26 5.36 18.77 8.02
N PHE A 27 4.04 18.62 8.04
CA PHE A 27 3.25 18.94 9.24
C PHE A 27 3.53 17.98 10.40
N GLY A 28 3.82 16.72 10.11
CA GLY A 28 4.27 15.77 11.11
C GLY A 28 5.58 16.22 11.78
N ILE A 29 6.56 16.72 11.01
CA ILE A 29 7.79 17.31 11.57
C ILE A 29 7.44 18.45 12.52
N ILE A 30 6.59 19.39 12.08
CA ILE A 30 6.17 20.54 12.90
C ILE A 30 5.52 20.06 14.21
N SER A 31 4.70 19.02 14.15
CA SER A 31 4.02 18.45 15.32
C SER A 31 4.98 17.87 16.38
N VAL A 32 6.18 17.49 15.95
CA VAL A 32 7.27 16.94 16.77
C VAL A 32 8.29 18.03 17.16
N LEU A 33 8.11 19.29 16.76
CA LEU A 33 9.00 20.32 17.27
C LEU A 33 8.72 20.61 18.76
N PRO A 34 9.73 21.03 19.53
CA PRO A 34 9.52 21.51 20.88
C PRO A 34 8.72 22.81 20.84
N VAL A 35 7.79 22.99 21.78
CA VAL A 35 6.95 24.19 21.90
C VAL A 35 7.79 25.46 22.06
N GLN A 36 8.95 25.37 22.71
CA GLN A 36 9.87 26.49 22.92
C GLN A 36 10.67 26.87 21.66
N SER A 37 10.47 26.18 20.53
CA SER A 37 11.16 26.54 19.29
C SER A 37 10.71 27.92 18.80
N GLU A 38 11.67 28.77 18.42
CA GLU A 38 11.38 30.06 17.78
C GLU A 38 10.50 29.89 16.55
N LEU A 39 10.66 28.76 15.83
CA LEU A 39 9.80 28.41 14.70
C LEU A 39 8.34 28.27 15.13
N PHE A 40 8.04 27.56 16.23
CA PHE A 40 6.67 27.44 16.72
C PHE A 40 6.12 28.78 17.19
N ALA A 41 6.92 29.60 17.90
CA ALA A 41 6.50 30.95 18.30
C ALA A 41 6.15 31.83 17.09
N GLN A 42 6.94 31.73 16.01
CA GLN A 42 6.63 32.38 14.75
C GLN A 42 5.34 31.84 14.15
N LEU A 43 5.12 30.51 14.14
CA LEU A 43 3.91 29.85 13.65
C LEU A 43 2.64 30.20 14.46
N THR A 44 2.74 30.43 15.77
CA THR A 44 1.57 30.74 16.62
C THR A 44 1.13 32.19 16.52
N ASN A 45 2.06 33.11 16.21
CA ASN A 45 1.75 34.50 15.90
C ASN A 45 0.96 34.65 14.57
N TRP A 46 0.66 33.53 13.89
CA TRP A 46 -0.08 33.50 12.64
C TRP A 46 -1.59 33.63 12.80
N SER A 47 -2.13 33.53 14.02
CA SER A 47 -3.56 33.78 14.28
C SER A 47 -3.98 35.21 13.96
N GLU A 48 -3.03 36.15 13.90
CA GLU A 48 -3.26 37.55 13.54
C GLU A 48 -3.14 37.82 12.02
N LEU A 49 -2.85 36.79 11.22
CA LEU A 49 -2.61 36.98 9.80
C LEU A 49 -3.92 37.10 8.98
N PRO A 50 -4.00 38.02 8.00
CA PRO A 50 -5.12 38.11 7.08
C PRO A 50 -5.37 36.78 6.35
N ALA A 51 -6.62 36.49 5.98
CA ALA A 51 -7.01 35.27 5.27
C ALA A 51 -6.15 34.91 4.04
N GLY A 52 -5.49 35.90 3.41
CA GLY A 52 -4.52 35.70 2.33
C GLY A 52 -3.31 34.83 2.70
N ASN A 53 -2.94 34.77 3.98
CA ASN A 53 -1.77 34.02 4.43
C ASN A 53 -2.04 32.51 4.55
N PHE A 54 -3.31 32.10 4.72
CA PHE A 54 -3.67 30.69 4.65
C PHE A 54 -3.36 30.09 3.27
N VAL A 55 -3.64 30.84 2.20
CA VAL A 55 -3.33 30.42 0.82
C VAL A 55 -1.81 30.28 0.64
N VAL A 56 -1.03 31.24 1.15
CA VAL A 56 0.44 31.17 1.10
C VAL A 56 0.96 29.94 1.85
N ILE A 57 0.43 29.65 3.04
CA ILE A 57 0.81 28.46 3.83
C ILE A 57 0.46 27.18 3.07
N LEU A 58 -0.73 27.12 2.47
CA LEU A 58 -1.15 25.95 1.68
C LEU A 58 -0.22 25.76 0.47
N LEU A 59 0.11 26.84 -0.25
CA LEU A 59 1.03 26.79 -1.38
C LEU A 59 2.45 26.38 -0.96
N LEU A 60 2.94 26.89 0.17
CA LEU A 60 4.21 26.48 0.75
C LEU A 60 4.18 25.01 1.18
N ALA A 61 3.10 24.55 1.80
CA ALA A 61 2.92 23.15 2.19
C ALA A 61 2.88 22.22 0.96
N ILE A 62 2.26 22.64 -0.14
CA ILE A 62 2.28 21.91 -1.41
C ILE A 62 3.70 21.91 -2.01
N GLY A 63 4.37 23.06 -2.05
CA GLY A 63 5.73 23.19 -2.57
C GLY A 63 6.75 22.36 -1.80
N MET A 64 6.76 22.49 -0.47
CA MET A 64 7.56 21.65 0.42
C MET A 64 7.14 20.19 0.34
N GLY A 65 5.83 19.94 0.20
CA GLY A 65 5.28 18.60 0.04
C GLY A 65 5.78 17.90 -1.21
N LEU A 66 6.04 18.60 -2.31
CA LEU A 66 6.69 18.01 -3.49
C LEU A 66 8.14 17.60 -3.20
N VAL A 67 8.90 18.47 -2.53
CA VAL A 67 10.31 18.20 -2.17
C VAL A 67 10.42 17.02 -1.21
N PHE A 68 9.68 17.04 -0.11
CA PHE A 68 9.63 15.92 0.83
C PHE A 68 8.98 14.68 0.22
N GLY A 69 8.03 14.86 -0.69
CA GLY A 69 7.31 13.79 -1.36
C GLY A 69 8.25 12.85 -2.14
N GLU A 70 9.26 13.39 -2.81
CA GLU A 70 10.26 12.57 -3.51
C GLU A 70 11.13 11.75 -2.54
N ALA A 71 11.54 12.36 -1.42
CA ALA A 71 12.27 11.68 -0.37
C ALA A 71 11.43 10.56 0.26
N ILE A 72 10.16 10.83 0.57
CA ILE A 72 9.22 9.84 1.14
C ILE A 72 8.95 8.73 0.14
N HIS A 73 8.79 9.04 -1.14
CA HIS A 73 8.60 8.02 -2.18
C HIS A 73 9.79 7.07 -2.26
N THR A 74 11.02 7.61 -2.20
CA THR A 74 12.25 6.83 -2.17
C THR A 74 12.34 5.96 -0.92
N LEU A 75 12.05 6.54 0.26
CA LEU A 75 11.97 5.80 1.51
C LEU A 75 10.92 4.69 1.45
N ALA A 76 9.80 4.95 0.78
CA ALA A 76 8.73 3.98 0.67
C ALA A 76 9.07 2.81 -0.24
N ASN A 77 9.79 3.04 -1.35
CA ASN A 77 10.36 1.96 -2.16
C ASN A 77 11.29 1.07 -1.34
N ASN A 78 12.19 1.66 -0.54
CA ASN A 78 13.12 0.93 0.31
C ASN A 78 12.39 0.18 1.43
N SER A 79 11.38 0.81 2.02
CA SER A 79 10.56 0.20 3.08
C SER A 79 9.78 -1.01 2.56
N GLU A 80 9.20 -0.94 1.35
CA GLU A 80 8.54 -2.10 0.72
C GLU A 80 9.54 -3.26 0.52
N GLN A 81 10.75 -2.99 0.02
CA GLN A 81 11.78 -4.02 -0.16
C GLN A 81 12.21 -4.65 1.17
N PHE A 82 12.36 -3.81 2.20
CA PHE A 82 12.69 -4.25 3.54
C PHE A 82 11.58 -5.13 4.14
N VAL A 83 10.32 -4.70 4.04
CA VAL A 83 9.16 -5.49 4.50
C VAL A 83 9.04 -6.79 3.68
N ALA A 84 9.30 -6.76 2.37
CA ALA A 84 9.34 -7.97 1.54
C ALA A 84 10.42 -8.95 2.01
N TRP A 85 11.60 -8.43 2.37
CA TRP A 85 12.68 -9.23 2.93
C TRP A 85 12.32 -9.83 4.28
N LEU A 86 11.75 -9.04 5.20
CA LEU A 86 11.25 -9.51 6.48
C LEU A 86 10.17 -10.58 6.30
N GLY A 87 9.23 -10.38 5.39
CA GLY A 87 8.15 -11.32 5.09
C GLY A 87 8.70 -12.67 4.61
N ARG A 88 9.69 -12.68 3.72
CA ARG A 88 10.36 -13.92 3.28
C ARG A 88 11.03 -14.65 4.46
N ARG A 89 11.66 -13.92 5.37
CA ARG A 89 12.27 -14.48 6.58
C ARG A 89 11.23 -15.03 7.54
N ALA A 90 10.14 -14.31 7.75
CA ALA A 90 9.03 -14.75 8.59
C ALA A 90 8.36 -16.02 8.05
N ILE A 91 8.13 -16.12 6.73
CA ILE A 91 7.61 -17.34 6.10
C ILE A 91 8.58 -18.50 6.25
N SER A 92 9.88 -18.27 6.06
CA SER A 92 10.90 -19.31 6.26
C SER A 92 10.92 -19.81 7.71
N ALA A 93 10.82 -18.90 8.68
CA ALA A 93 10.73 -19.24 10.10
C ALA A 93 9.43 -19.98 10.43
N ALA A 94 8.30 -19.53 9.89
CA ALA A 94 7.01 -20.19 10.06
C ALA A 94 7.00 -21.59 9.43
N GLY A 95 7.63 -21.78 8.28
CA GLY A 95 7.85 -23.09 7.66
C GLY A 95 8.65 -24.01 8.57
N PHE A 96 9.77 -23.52 9.11
CA PHE A 96 10.54 -24.26 10.10
C PHE A 96 9.72 -24.64 11.34
N VAL A 97 8.95 -23.70 11.92
CA VAL A 97 8.08 -23.98 13.07
C VAL A 97 7.02 -25.03 12.72
N ARG A 98 6.36 -24.88 11.56
CA ARG A 98 5.34 -25.81 11.07
C ARG A 98 5.89 -27.21 10.87
N ASP A 99 7.09 -27.33 10.29
CA ASP A 99 7.69 -28.62 9.97
C ASP A 99 8.24 -29.32 11.23
N ASN A 100 8.50 -28.58 12.31
CA ASN A 100 8.93 -29.11 13.61
C ASN A 100 7.81 -29.25 14.65
N LEU A 101 6.60 -28.72 14.39
CA LEU A 101 5.43 -28.82 15.28
C LEU A 101 4.24 -29.49 14.56
N PRO A 102 4.20 -30.83 14.50
CA PRO A 102 3.15 -31.57 13.77
C PRO A 102 1.74 -31.32 14.31
N GLU A 103 1.58 -30.98 15.59
CA GLU A 103 0.29 -30.63 16.18
C GLU A 103 -0.27 -29.30 15.62
N LEU A 104 0.59 -28.28 15.49
CA LEU A 104 0.21 -27.01 14.87
C LEU A 104 -0.16 -27.20 13.39
N HIS A 105 0.57 -28.05 12.67
CA HIS A 105 0.26 -28.40 11.29
C HIS A 105 -1.13 -29.04 11.16
N ARG A 106 -1.47 -30.03 12.01
CA ARG A 106 -2.80 -30.66 12.02
C ARG A 106 -3.91 -29.65 12.34
N PHE A 107 -3.67 -28.72 13.27
CA PHE A 107 -4.63 -27.69 13.62
C PHE A 107 -4.87 -26.67 12.48
N LEU A 108 -3.80 -26.25 11.78
CA LEU A 108 -3.91 -25.31 10.66
C LEU A 108 -4.56 -25.93 9.42
N ASN A 109 -4.31 -27.21 9.18
CA ASN A 109 -4.79 -27.95 8.01
C ASN A 109 -6.06 -28.77 8.28
N SER A 110 -6.67 -28.65 9.46
CA SER A 110 -8.00 -29.21 9.67
C SER A 110 -8.99 -28.43 8.80
N GLU A 111 -9.29 -29.00 7.64
CA GLU A 111 -10.46 -28.62 6.88
C GLU A 111 -11.66 -28.99 7.74
N TYR A 112 -12.38 -27.97 8.24
CA TYR A 112 -13.66 -28.17 8.90
C TYR A 112 -14.66 -28.59 7.83
N THR A 113 -14.62 -29.83 7.37
CA THR A 113 -15.44 -30.33 6.26
C THR A 113 -16.81 -30.85 6.71
N ASP A 114 -17.02 -31.07 8.02
CA ASP A 114 -18.29 -31.54 8.57
C ASP A 114 -19.29 -30.42 8.93
N TYR A 115 -19.54 -29.50 7.99
CA TYR A 115 -20.63 -28.52 8.13
C TYR A 115 -22.01 -29.19 8.14
N ALA A 116 -22.14 -30.35 7.51
CA ALA A 116 -23.43 -31.02 7.31
C ALA A 116 -23.99 -31.68 8.59
N ALA A 117 -23.12 -31.99 9.57
CA ALA A 117 -23.51 -32.66 10.81
C ALA A 117 -23.61 -31.72 12.02
N ALA A 118 -23.29 -30.43 11.86
CA ALA A 118 -23.20 -29.47 12.96
C ALA A 118 -24.59 -29.00 13.45
N THR A 119 -24.74 -28.86 14.76
CA THR A 119 -25.91 -28.18 15.35
C THR A 119 -26.00 -26.72 14.89
N PRO A 120 -27.18 -26.06 14.92
CA PRO A 120 -27.31 -24.66 14.52
C PRO A 120 -26.36 -23.68 15.26
N SER A 121 -26.07 -23.95 16.54
CA SER A 121 -25.09 -23.20 17.33
C SER A 121 -23.66 -23.39 16.84
N GLU A 122 -23.27 -24.62 16.52
CA GLU A 122 -21.94 -24.94 15.97
C GLU A 122 -21.78 -24.36 14.57
N ALA A 123 -22.82 -24.43 13.73
CA ALA A 123 -22.82 -23.83 12.39
C ALA A 123 -22.57 -22.31 12.42
N ARG A 124 -23.07 -21.60 13.45
CA ARG A 124 -22.78 -20.17 13.64
C ARG A 124 -21.30 -19.94 13.95
N VAL A 125 -20.73 -20.73 14.87
CA VAL A 125 -19.30 -20.64 15.23
C VAL A 125 -18.43 -20.96 14.02
N TYR A 126 -18.74 -22.03 13.28
CA TYR A 126 -18.00 -22.40 12.07
C TYR A 126 -18.08 -21.32 10.99
N ARG A 127 -19.24 -20.68 10.80
CA ARG A 127 -19.36 -19.54 9.88
C ARG A 127 -18.49 -18.35 10.30
N VAL A 128 -18.44 -18.03 11.59
CA VAL A 128 -17.56 -16.98 12.12
C VAL A 128 -16.10 -17.33 11.88
N ILE A 129 -15.69 -18.58 12.15
CA ILE A 129 -14.32 -19.06 11.90
C ILE A 129 -13.99 -19.02 10.41
N ALA A 130 -14.87 -19.50 9.54
CA ALA A 130 -14.68 -19.49 8.09
C ALA A 130 -14.56 -18.07 7.53
N ASN A 131 -15.46 -17.16 7.94
CA ASN A 131 -15.40 -15.75 7.57
C ASN A 131 -14.10 -15.09 8.08
N THR A 132 -13.67 -15.44 9.29
CA THR A 132 -12.42 -14.94 9.88
C THR A 132 -11.21 -15.46 9.10
N LYS A 133 -11.16 -16.77 8.80
CA LYS A 133 -10.11 -17.38 7.97
C LYS A 133 -10.06 -16.73 6.58
N GLN A 134 -11.20 -16.53 5.93
CA GLN A 134 -11.29 -15.88 4.63
C GLN A 134 -10.83 -14.41 4.70
N TRP A 135 -11.22 -13.69 5.74
CA TRP A 135 -10.77 -12.32 6.00
C TRP A 135 -9.24 -12.27 6.16
N TYR A 136 -8.66 -13.12 7.02
CA TYR A 136 -7.20 -13.20 7.19
C TYR A 136 -6.49 -13.57 5.88
N LYS A 137 -7.02 -14.54 5.14
CA LYS A 137 -6.49 -14.93 3.82
C LYS A 137 -6.48 -13.73 2.88
N LYS A 138 -7.59 -12.97 2.78
CA LYS A 138 -7.68 -11.76 1.95
C LYS A 138 -6.66 -10.70 2.38
N ARG A 139 -6.56 -10.42 3.68
CA ARG A 139 -5.58 -9.44 4.23
C ARG A 139 -4.14 -9.87 3.98
N TYR A 140 -3.83 -11.14 4.18
CA TYR A 140 -2.52 -11.70 3.89
C TYR A 140 -2.14 -11.52 2.41
N PHE A 141 -3.06 -11.82 1.49
CA PHE A 141 -2.81 -11.62 0.06
C PHE A 141 -2.63 -10.14 -0.29
N GLY A 142 -3.46 -9.24 0.26
CA GLY A 142 -3.30 -7.80 0.07
C GLY A 142 -1.94 -7.28 0.57
N LEU A 143 -1.55 -7.65 1.79
CA LEU A 143 -0.23 -7.31 2.33
C LEU A 143 0.92 -7.93 1.52
N ASN A 144 0.74 -9.15 1.01
CA ASN A 144 1.72 -9.78 0.14
C ASN A 144 1.80 -9.10 -1.24
N ALA A 145 0.68 -8.56 -1.75
CA ALA A 145 0.65 -7.80 -2.98
C ALA A 145 1.36 -6.46 -2.82
N SER A 146 1.18 -5.76 -1.69
CA SER A 146 1.82 -4.45 -1.46
C SER A 146 3.34 -4.53 -1.58
N VAL A 147 3.94 -5.61 -1.07
CA VAL A 147 5.40 -5.82 -1.07
C VAL A 147 5.99 -6.42 -2.35
N LYS A 148 5.18 -6.93 -3.28
CA LYS A 148 5.65 -7.45 -4.57
C LYS A 148 5.91 -6.32 -5.55
N SER A 149 6.81 -6.48 -6.52
CA SER A 149 6.89 -5.53 -7.63
C SER A 149 5.65 -5.66 -8.54
N HIS A 150 5.26 -4.59 -9.24
CA HIS A 150 4.15 -4.66 -10.22
C HIS A 150 4.36 -5.75 -11.27
N ARG A 151 5.60 -5.88 -11.79
CA ARG A 151 5.98 -6.94 -12.74
C ARG A 151 5.69 -8.33 -12.19
N ARG A 152 6.13 -8.58 -10.95
CA ARG A 152 5.93 -9.87 -10.30
C ARG A 152 4.45 -10.14 -10.02
N LEU A 153 3.73 -9.12 -9.56
CA LEU A 153 2.29 -9.23 -9.31
C LEU A 153 1.54 -9.54 -10.60
N PHE A 154 1.82 -8.80 -11.69
CA PHE A 154 1.28 -9.07 -13.02
C PHE A 154 1.53 -10.51 -13.49
N ALA A 155 2.77 -10.98 -13.41
CA ALA A 155 3.12 -12.33 -13.82
C ALA A 155 2.43 -13.40 -12.96
N GLU A 156 2.32 -13.19 -11.64
CA GLU A 156 1.58 -14.08 -10.74
C GLU A 156 0.08 -14.07 -11.01
N THR A 157 -0.49 -12.92 -11.34
CA THR A 157 -1.91 -12.81 -11.72
C THR A 157 -2.17 -13.56 -13.03
N CYS A 158 -1.31 -13.43 -14.04
CA CYS A 158 -1.42 -14.21 -15.28
C CYS A 158 -1.23 -15.70 -15.01
N GLU A 159 -0.21 -16.10 -14.25
CA GLU A 159 0.03 -17.51 -13.88
C GLU A 159 -1.17 -18.11 -13.14
N THR A 160 -1.84 -17.34 -12.29
CA THR A 160 -3.04 -17.79 -11.56
C THR A 160 -4.25 -18.00 -12.48
N ASN A 161 -4.36 -17.23 -13.57
CA ASN A 161 -5.50 -17.34 -14.51
C ASN A 161 -5.24 -18.33 -15.66
N TYR A 162 -3.99 -18.53 -16.09
CA TYR A 162 -3.65 -19.40 -17.24
C TYR A 162 -2.85 -20.66 -16.88
N GLY A 163 -2.22 -20.71 -15.70
CA GLY A 163 -1.18 -21.68 -15.41
C GLY A 163 -1.69 -23.12 -15.29
N THR A 164 -1.14 -24.01 -16.13
CA THR A 164 -1.35 -25.47 -16.05
C THR A 164 -0.72 -26.11 -14.81
N LYS A 165 0.25 -25.45 -14.18
CA LYS A 165 1.02 -25.98 -13.03
C LYS A 165 0.31 -25.85 -11.68
N TRP A 166 -0.60 -24.90 -11.56
CA TRP A 166 -1.43 -24.68 -10.37
C TRP A 166 -2.93 -24.83 -10.65
N GLY A 167 -3.29 -25.09 -11.91
CA GLY A 167 -4.65 -24.93 -12.42
C GLY A 167 -5.16 -23.49 -12.26
N PRO A 168 -6.35 -23.16 -12.80
CA PRO A 168 -7.20 -22.23 -12.05
C PRO A 168 -7.20 -22.70 -10.58
N ARG A 169 -7.31 -21.79 -9.60
CA ARG A 169 -7.78 -22.20 -8.26
C ARG A 169 -8.89 -23.20 -8.54
N LYS A 170 -8.80 -24.44 -8.04
CA LYS A 170 -9.65 -25.59 -8.45
C LYS A 170 -11.17 -25.32 -8.50
N ASP A 171 -11.58 -24.16 -8.02
CA ASP A 171 -12.93 -23.70 -7.75
C ASP A 171 -13.26 -22.33 -8.41
N GLU A 172 -12.35 -21.69 -9.18
CA GLU A 172 -12.55 -20.36 -9.80
C GLU A 172 -12.17 -20.40 -11.29
N GLU A 173 -13.18 -20.32 -12.18
CA GLU A 173 -12.96 -20.16 -13.62
C GLU A 173 -12.08 -18.93 -13.91
N PRO A 174 -11.22 -18.96 -14.96
CA PRO A 174 -10.48 -17.79 -15.39
C PRO A 174 -11.46 -16.64 -15.58
N LYS A 175 -11.11 -15.45 -15.08
CA LYS A 175 -11.95 -14.29 -15.33
C LYS A 175 -11.97 -14.06 -16.85
N LYS A 176 -13.15 -13.93 -17.45
CA LYS A 176 -13.34 -13.65 -18.90
C LYS A 176 -12.38 -12.59 -19.47
N ILE A 177 -12.05 -11.58 -18.67
CA ILE A 177 -11.12 -10.51 -19.04
C ILE A 177 -9.69 -10.98 -19.36
N PHE A 178 -9.25 -12.09 -18.74
CA PHE A 178 -7.97 -12.71 -19.02
C PHE A 178 -8.02 -13.51 -20.33
N GLU A 179 -9.14 -14.15 -20.67
CA GLU A 179 -9.28 -14.78 -21.99
C GLU A 179 -9.17 -13.73 -23.10
N GLU A 180 -9.92 -12.62 -22.97
CA GLU A 180 -9.85 -11.48 -23.90
C GLU A 180 -8.44 -10.86 -23.96
N PHE A 181 -7.73 -10.85 -22.83
CA PHE A 181 -6.34 -10.38 -22.75
C PHE A 181 -5.39 -11.30 -23.50
N ALA A 182 -5.51 -12.62 -23.33
CA ALA A 182 -4.69 -13.60 -24.02
C ALA A 182 -4.87 -13.50 -25.54
N ASP A 183 -6.12 -13.42 -26.01
CA ASP A 183 -6.43 -13.28 -27.45
C ASP A 183 -5.84 -12.00 -28.03
N SER A 184 -6.02 -10.87 -27.33
CA SER A 184 -5.49 -9.58 -27.76
C SER A 184 -3.96 -9.56 -27.75
N PHE A 185 -3.35 -10.24 -26.78
CA PHE A 185 -1.90 -10.36 -26.65
C PHE A 185 -1.30 -11.21 -27.77
N GLU A 186 -1.91 -12.37 -28.06
CA GLU A 186 -1.49 -13.25 -29.15
C GLU A 186 -1.60 -12.54 -30.49
N LYS A 187 -2.72 -11.84 -30.75
CA LYS A 187 -2.91 -11.05 -31.98
C LYS A 187 -1.82 -9.97 -32.14
N LYS A 188 -1.40 -9.32 -31.06
CA LYS A 188 -0.44 -8.21 -31.09
C LYS A 188 1.02 -8.66 -31.17
N PHE A 189 1.38 -9.73 -30.47
CA PHE A 189 2.77 -10.17 -30.27
C PHE A 189 3.09 -11.54 -30.84
N ASP A 190 2.14 -12.22 -31.49
CA ASP A 190 2.29 -13.57 -32.04
C ASP A 190 2.82 -14.57 -30.99
N THR A 191 2.34 -14.44 -29.76
CA THR A 191 2.83 -15.20 -28.60
C THR A 191 1.66 -15.73 -27.77
N ASP A 192 1.65 -17.05 -27.56
CA ASP A 192 0.68 -17.74 -26.71
C ASP A 192 0.97 -17.46 -25.23
N LEU A 193 0.20 -16.53 -24.66
CA LEU A 193 0.35 -16.05 -23.29
C LEU A 193 0.21 -17.20 -22.25
N PRO A 194 -0.77 -18.13 -22.34
CA PRO A 194 -0.85 -19.31 -21.48
C PRO A 194 0.40 -20.20 -21.42
N LYS A 195 1.21 -20.24 -22.48
CA LYS A 195 2.47 -21.01 -22.51
C LYS A 195 3.69 -20.25 -22.01
N THR A 196 3.54 -18.94 -21.81
CA THR A 196 4.63 -18.04 -21.42
C THR A 196 5.02 -18.27 -19.96
N ASN A 197 6.32 -18.34 -19.68
CA ASN A 197 6.76 -18.54 -18.30
C ASN A 197 6.74 -17.25 -17.48
N LYS A 198 6.80 -17.36 -16.15
CA LYS A 198 6.73 -16.21 -15.24
C LYS A 198 7.81 -15.15 -15.48
N SER A 199 9.02 -15.54 -15.88
CA SER A 199 10.12 -14.59 -16.14
C SER A 199 9.83 -13.77 -17.41
N GLU A 200 9.40 -14.45 -18.48
CA GLU A 200 9.00 -13.81 -19.73
C GLU A 200 7.84 -12.84 -19.52
N LEU A 201 6.82 -13.23 -18.74
CA LEU A 201 5.71 -12.33 -18.37
C LEU A 201 6.19 -11.06 -17.66
N MET A 202 7.22 -11.16 -16.82
CA MET A 202 7.81 -9.99 -16.15
C MET A 202 8.58 -9.07 -17.11
N GLU A 203 9.16 -9.63 -18.17
CA GLU A 203 9.90 -8.91 -19.22
C GLU A 203 8.95 -8.25 -20.23
N ILE A 204 7.80 -8.85 -20.48
CA ILE A 204 6.74 -8.34 -21.36
C ILE A 204 5.96 -7.20 -20.71
N TYR A 205 5.83 -7.18 -19.38
CA TYR A 205 5.05 -6.17 -18.65
C TYR A 205 5.31 -4.70 -19.09
N PRO A 206 6.57 -4.23 -19.27
CA PRO A 206 6.83 -2.89 -19.78
C PRO A 206 6.22 -2.61 -21.17
N LEU A 207 6.18 -3.62 -22.06
CA LEU A 207 5.59 -3.50 -23.40
C LEU A 207 4.08 -3.26 -23.29
N ILE A 208 3.39 -4.04 -22.46
CA ILE A 208 1.95 -3.87 -22.18
C ILE A 208 1.68 -2.49 -21.62
N THR A 209 2.44 -2.06 -20.60
CA THR A 209 2.26 -0.72 -20.01
C THR A 209 2.53 0.39 -21.02
N GLY A 210 3.51 0.22 -21.90
CA GLY A 210 3.81 1.18 -22.96
C GLY A 210 2.68 1.30 -23.96
N GLU A 211 2.10 0.17 -24.36
CA GLU A 211 0.96 0.11 -25.29
C GLU A 211 -0.27 0.81 -24.71
N VAL A 212 -0.69 0.44 -23.50
CA VAL A 212 -1.86 1.05 -22.84
C VAL A 212 -1.64 2.55 -22.61
N THR A 213 -0.40 2.96 -22.27
CA THR A 213 -0.07 4.37 -22.12
C THR A 213 -0.21 5.13 -23.44
N ARG A 214 0.26 4.54 -24.55
CA ARG A 214 0.18 5.14 -25.89
C ARG A 214 -1.27 5.27 -26.36
N SER A 215 -2.10 4.28 -26.08
CA SER A 215 -3.53 4.28 -26.44
C SER A 215 -4.39 5.18 -25.55
N GLY A 216 -3.79 5.82 -24.54
CA GLY A 216 -4.47 6.82 -23.70
C GLY A 216 -5.16 6.26 -22.47
N GLY A 217 -5.03 4.97 -22.16
CA GLY A 217 -5.70 4.30 -21.03
C GLY A 217 -5.56 5.06 -19.70
N ALA A 218 -6.66 5.51 -19.12
CA ALA A 218 -6.64 6.48 -18.02
C ALA A 218 -6.87 5.84 -16.65
N GLU A 219 -7.59 4.72 -16.58
CA GLU A 219 -8.02 4.15 -15.30
C GLU A 219 -6.86 3.44 -14.59
N PHE A 220 -6.00 2.72 -15.32
CA PHE A 220 -4.83 2.08 -14.70
C PHE A 220 -3.89 3.13 -14.07
N ARG A 221 -3.70 4.30 -14.69
CA ARG A 221 -2.91 5.41 -14.14
C ARG A 221 -3.52 5.98 -12.86
N ARG A 222 -4.86 6.04 -12.79
CA ARG A 222 -5.57 6.46 -11.58
C ARG A 222 -5.27 5.50 -10.42
N PHE A 223 -5.37 4.19 -10.65
CA PHE A 223 -5.03 3.20 -9.62
C PHE A 223 -3.55 3.23 -9.24
N GLN A 224 -2.65 3.48 -10.19
CA GLN A 224 -1.22 3.68 -9.91
C GLN A 224 -0.98 4.88 -8.98
N SER A 225 -1.69 5.98 -9.21
CA SER A 225 -1.63 7.19 -8.38
C SER A 225 -2.12 6.91 -6.96
N ILE A 226 -3.27 6.24 -6.83
CA ILE A 226 -3.83 5.90 -5.52
C ILE A 226 -2.91 4.94 -4.76
N TYR A 227 -2.37 3.91 -5.45
CA TYR A 227 -1.36 3.02 -4.88
C TYR A 227 -0.14 3.80 -4.37
N SER A 228 0.42 4.69 -5.18
CA SER A 228 1.60 5.47 -4.78
C SER A 228 1.32 6.35 -3.56
N PHE A 229 0.13 6.96 -3.50
CA PHE A 229 -0.32 7.71 -2.34
C PHE A 229 -0.39 6.82 -1.10
N CYS A 230 -1.13 5.70 -1.16
CA CYS A 230 -1.27 4.79 -0.02
C CYS A 230 0.08 4.27 0.48
N ARG A 231 0.98 3.96 -0.46
CA ARG A 231 2.34 3.51 -0.19
C ARG A 231 3.14 4.57 0.58
N SER A 232 3.19 5.80 0.08
CA SER A 232 3.92 6.88 0.73
C SER A 232 3.30 7.19 2.11
N MET A 233 1.97 7.15 2.23
CA MET A 233 1.27 7.44 3.48
C MET A 233 1.55 6.42 4.59
N TRP A 234 1.55 5.12 4.33
CA TRP A 234 1.82 4.16 5.41
C TRP A 234 3.24 4.33 5.95
N VAL A 235 4.22 4.68 5.11
CA VAL A 235 5.60 4.94 5.55
C VAL A 235 5.70 6.22 6.37
N THR A 236 5.08 7.31 5.91
CA THR A 236 4.97 8.56 6.69
C THR A 236 4.36 8.29 8.07
N LEU A 237 3.24 7.57 8.12
CA LEU A 237 2.54 7.24 9.36
C LEU A 237 3.36 6.31 10.27
N MET A 238 4.06 5.33 9.70
CA MET A 238 4.98 4.47 10.44
C MET A 238 6.09 5.28 11.13
N ILE A 239 6.71 6.21 10.40
CA ILE A 239 7.77 7.07 10.93
C ILE A 239 7.24 7.90 12.11
N PHE A 240 6.10 8.59 11.94
CA PHE A 240 5.54 9.40 13.03
C PHE A 240 4.98 8.57 14.18
N SER A 241 4.47 7.37 13.92
CA SER A 241 4.07 6.44 14.98
C SER A 241 5.26 6.08 15.86
N ILE A 242 6.42 5.74 15.26
CA ILE A 242 7.65 5.44 16.00
C ILE A 242 8.13 6.67 16.77
N ILE A 243 8.20 7.84 16.13
CA ILE A 243 8.68 9.07 16.77
C ILE A 243 7.80 9.46 17.97
N HIS A 244 6.47 9.49 17.80
CA HIS A 244 5.56 9.80 18.90
C HIS A 244 5.58 8.74 20.01
N PHE A 245 5.82 7.46 19.66
CA PHE A 245 5.99 6.41 20.66
C PHE A 245 7.26 6.62 21.49
N VAL A 246 8.38 7.00 20.87
CA VAL A 246 9.63 7.34 21.56
C VAL A 246 9.44 8.54 22.48
N ILE A 247 8.80 9.61 22.01
CA ILE A 247 8.47 10.80 22.82
C ILE A 247 7.59 10.42 24.01
N TYR A 248 6.58 9.59 23.79
CA TYR A 248 5.70 9.11 24.84
C TYR A 248 6.47 8.34 25.93
N ILE A 249 7.38 7.44 25.54
CA ILE A 249 8.22 6.68 26.47
C ILE A 249 9.18 7.61 27.23
N ALA A 250 9.82 8.55 26.55
CA ALA A 250 10.75 9.51 27.15
C ALA A 250 10.05 10.38 28.22
N ASN A 251 8.87 10.92 27.90
CA ASN A 251 8.10 11.78 28.82
C ASN A 251 7.56 11.03 30.05
N ARG A 252 7.49 9.69 30.00
CA ARG A 252 7.16 8.85 31.16
C ARG A 252 8.38 8.55 32.05
N GLY A 253 9.56 9.05 31.71
CA GLY A 253 10.79 8.85 32.49
C GLY A 253 11.44 7.48 32.29
N TYR A 254 11.00 6.68 31.30
CA TYR A 254 11.62 5.40 30.98
C TYR A 254 12.97 5.54 30.25
N ILE A 255 13.18 6.68 29.58
CA ILE A 255 14.44 7.04 28.91
C ILE A 255 14.88 8.37 29.49
N ILE A 256 16.02 8.38 30.19
CA ILE A 256 16.78 9.53 30.72
C ILE A 256 15.91 10.79 30.94
N SER A 257 15.39 10.95 32.16
CA SER A 257 14.44 12.00 32.60
C SER A 257 14.99 13.45 32.59
N GLN A 258 16.00 13.77 31.77
CA GLN A 258 16.68 15.06 31.80
C GLN A 258 16.19 16.06 30.74
N PHE A 259 15.33 15.65 29.82
CA PHE A 259 14.78 16.54 28.80
C PHE A 259 13.33 16.89 29.14
N ASP A 260 13.10 18.14 29.56
CA ASP A 260 11.76 18.72 29.67
C ASP A 260 11.24 19.06 28.26
N TYR A 261 10.88 18.00 27.53
CA TYR A 261 10.48 18.08 26.14
C TYR A 261 8.95 17.98 26.00
N ILE A 262 8.34 19.10 25.61
CA ILE A 262 6.92 19.17 25.25
C ILE A 262 6.83 19.40 23.74
N SER A 263 6.34 18.40 23.02
CA SER A 263 6.06 18.51 21.58
C SER A 263 4.84 19.40 21.30
N VAL A 264 4.79 20.05 20.14
CA VAL A 264 3.61 20.79 19.68
C VAL A 264 2.33 19.92 19.67
N ALA A 265 2.42 18.65 19.28
CA ALA A 265 1.26 17.76 19.33
C ALA A 265 0.70 17.61 20.77
N ALA A 266 1.57 17.61 21.78
CA ALA A 266 1.18 17.48 23.18
C ALA A 266 0.55 18.75 23.78
N THR A 267 0.59 19.90 23.10
CA THR A 267 -0.18 21.09 23.53
C THR A 267 -1.62 21.03 23.06
N VAL A 268 -1.90 20.28 21.99
CA VAL A 268 -3.24 20.11 21.42
C VAL A 268 -3.99 18.98 22.12
N PHE A 269 -3.28 17.89 22.44
CA PHE A 269 -3.85 16.73 23.15
C PHE A 269 -3.49 16.76 24.64
N PRO A 270 -4.45 16.58 25.56
CA PRO A 270 -4.17 16.42 26.98
C PRO A 270 -3.10 15.35 27.23
N LEU A 271 -2.21 15.57 28.21
CA LEU A 271 -1.07 14.67 28.50
C LEU A 271 -1.49 13.21 28.73
N ASN A 272 -2.67 12.97 29.31
CA ASN A 272 -3.23 11.63 29.53
C ASN A 272 -3.69 10.92 28.25
N GLN A 273 -3.82 11.64 27.13
CA GLN A 273 -4.25 11.12 25.82
C GLN A 273 -3.10 11.03 24.81
N THR A 274 -1.89 11.49 25.15
CA THR A 274 -0.72 11.46 24.26
C THR A 274 -0.33 10.04 23.81
N SER A 275 -0.65 9.00 24.60
CA SER A 275 -0.47 7.59 24.23
C SER A 275 -1.35 7.13 23.08
N LEU A 276 -2.48 7.82 22.82
CA LEU A 276 -3.40 7.47 21.74
C LEU A 276 -2.83 7.84 20.37
N ILE A 277 -2.00 8.88 20.29
CA ILE A 277 -1.42 9.37 19.03
C ILE A 277 -0.62 8.27 18.30
N PRO A 278 0.42 7.66 18.89
CA PRO A 278 1.18 6.61 18.20
C PRO A 278 0.31 5.40 17.84
N GLY A 279 -0.69 5.07 18.67
CA GLY A 279 -1.65 3.99 18.40
C GLY A 279 -2.55 4.26 17.21
N MET A 280 -3.14 5.46 17.11
CA MET A 280 -3.94 5.87 15.96
C MET A 280 -3.09 5.90 14.68
N LEU A 281 -1.87 6.44 14.74
CA LEU A 281 -0.95 6.45 13.60
C LEU A 281 -0.57 5.03 13.16
N ALA A 282 -0.34 4.10 14.10
CA ALA A 282 -0.06 2.70 13.80
C ALA A 282 -1.25 2.00 13.13
N ILE A 283 -2.47 2.23 13.62
CA ILE A 283 -3.70 1.69 13.01
C ILE A 283 -3.86 2.24 11.59
N SER A 284 -3.75 3.56 11.41
CA SER A 284 -3.81 4.19 10.08
C SER A 284 -2.72 3.66 9.16
N CYS A 285 -1.50 3.45 9.64
CA CYS A 285 -0.41 2.84 8.89
C CYS A 285 -0.81 1.47 8.34
N ILE A 286 -1.40 0.59 9.17
CA ILE A 286 -1.85 -0.74 8.75
C ILE A 286 -2.94 -0.63 7.68
N LEU A 287 -3.91 0.29 7.85
CA LEU A 287 -4.98 0.52 6.87
C LEU A 287 -4.41 0.99 5.52
N PHE A 288 -3.45 1.90 5.52
CA PHE A 288 -2.81 2.37 4.28
C PHE A 288 -1.92 1.32 3.62
N LEU A 289 -1.24 0.48 4.40
CA LEU A 289 -0.43 -0.62 3.88
C LEU A 289 -1.30 -1.68 3.18
N ASP A 290 -2.43 -2.04 3.79
CA ASP A 290 -3.41 -2.95 3.21
C ASP A 290 -4.07 -2.36 1.95
N ALA A 291 -4.49 -1.09 2.01
CA ALA A 291 -5.04 -0.37 0.86
C ALA A 291 -4.04 -0.30 -0.30
N ALA A 292 -2.75 -0.06 -0.03
CA ALA A 292 -1.71 -0.07 -1.05
C ALA A 292 -1.67 -1.41 -1.80
N GLY A 293 -1.78 -2.53 -1.08
CA GLY A 293 -1.88 -3.86 -1.70
C GLY A 293 -3.08 -4.01 -2.63
N THR A 294 -4.26 -3.65 -2.14
CA THR A 294 -5.51 -3.76 -2.91
C THR A 294 -5.49 -2.87 -4.16
N TYR A 295 -5.06 -1.61 -4.05
CA TYR A 295 -5.00 -0.71 -5.21
C TYR A 295 -3.92 -1.12 -6.23
N LYS A 296 -2.88 -1.83 -5.79
CA LYS A 296 -1.88 -2.42 -6.67
C LYS A 296 -2.42 -3.61 -7.45
N GLU A 297 -3.28 -4.42 -6.84
CA GLU A 297 -4.00 -5.50 -7.53
C GLU A 297 -4.95 -4.91 -8.58
N HIS A 298 -5.76 -3.90 -8.21
CA HIS A 298 -6.63 -3.21 -9.17
C HIS A 298 -5.85 -2.55 -10.30
N TYR A 299 -4.68 -1.96 -10.02
CA TYR A 299 -3.81 -1.46 -11.07
C TYR A 299 -3.47 -2.53 -12.12
N VAL A 300 -3.15 -3.76 -11.69
CA VAL A 300 -2.85 -4.88 -12.60
C VAL A 300 -4.11 -5.33 -13.36
N GLU A 301 -5.25 -5.43 -12.68
CA GLU A 301 -6.51 -5.82 -13.30
C GLU A 301 -6.95 -4.84 -14.38
N TYR A 302 -6.87 -3.53 -14.10
CA TYR A 302 -7.21 -2.49 -15.08
C TYR A 302 -6.17 -2.36 -16.19
N LEU A 303 -4.90 -2.64 -15.93
CA LEU A 303 -3.88 -2.72 -16.97
C LEU A 303 -4.20 -3.83 -17.98
N VAL A 304 -4.59 -5.01 -17.48
CA VAL A 304 -5.03 -6.15 -18.30
C VAL A 304 -6.29 -5.77 -19.09
N ALA A 305 -7.30 -5.22 -18.41
CA ALA A 305 -8.56 -4.78 -19.01
C ALA A 305 -8.36 -3.81 -20.18
N GLU A 306 -7.60 -2.74 -19.92
CA GLU A 306 -7.37 -1.69 -20.92
C GLU A 306 -6.50 -2.21 -22.07
N PHE A 307 -5.53 -3.10 -21.82
CA PHE A 307 -4.79 -3.72 -22.91
C PHE A 307 -5.73 -4.51 -23.83
N SER A 308 -6.63 -5.33 -23.28
CA SER A 308 -7.59 -6.10 -24.09
C SER A 308 -8.48 -5.19 -24.94
N LEU A 309 -8.91 -4.05 -24.39
CA LEU A 309 -9.72 -3.08 -25.11
C LEU A 309 -8.95 -2.43 -26.28
N TYR A 310 -7.73 -1.95 -26.04
CA TYR A 310 -6.99 -1.17 -27.04
C TYR A 310 -6.23 -2.03 -28.06
N ALA A 311 -5.74 -3.21 -27.66
CA ALA A 311 -5.03 -4.09 -28.58
C ALA A 311 -5.98 -4.84 -29.53
N GLY A 312 -7.27 -4.94 -29.18
CA GLY A 312 -8.30 -5.54 -30.04
C GLY A 312 -8.73 -4.67 -31.23
N GLU A 313 -8.58 -3.34 -31.14
CA GLU A 313 -9.08 -2.37 -32.12
C GLU A 313 -8.16 -2.15 -33.35
N GLU A 314 -6.92 -2.64 -33.32
CA GLU A 314 -5.98 -2.63 -34.47
C GLU A 314 -6.10 -3.90 -35.32
#